data_AF-A0AAV9TNF3-F1
#
_entry.id   AF-A0AAV9TNF3-F1
#
_cell.length_a   1.000
_cell.length_b   1.000
_cell.length_c   1.000
_cell.angle_alpha   90.00
_cell.angle_beta   90.00
_cell.angle_gamma   90.00
#
_symmetry.space_group_name_H-M   'P 1'
#
loop_
_entity.id
_entity.type
_entity.pdbx_description
1 polymer ?
#
loop_
_entity_poly.entity_id
_entity_poly.type
_entity_poly.pdbx_seq_one_letter_code
_entity_poly.pdbx_strand_id
1 'polypeptide(L)'
;MENEEDLHLKFTYKRYNCDGIDIWLQAIDPETGDSLVHVIVRSGRIRAFGACQLHPTCGNGTARFQGQRERHILFMHQNREGDNGLHVAARTGGLPLVRAVLRAFVGRDTDDGANDPGEFDRNDLPGDKGRMFSWQAKRILFMEARNRAGRTAADEARHHGHREVAGFLEHVLDGSYPSDCGDRESMRQLARSRWGL
;
A
#
# COMPACT_ATOMS: atom_id res chain seq x y z
N MET A 1 20.18 -11.49 -11.79
CA MET A 1 19.60 -10.83 -10.61
C MET A 1 19.64 -9.35 -10.91
N GLU A 2 18.51 -8.74 -11.25
CA GLU A 2 18.45 -7.31 -11.63
C GLU A 2 18.87 -6.45 -10.42
N ASN A 3 19.77 -5.48 -10.61
CA ASN A 3 20.23 -4.59 -9.54
C ASN A 3 19.22 -3.44 -9.34
N GLU A 4 19.44 -2.57 -8.34
CA GLU A 4 18.49 -1.49 -8.01
C GLU A 4 18.40 -0.44 -9.13
N GLU A 5 19.50 -0.21 -9.85
CA GLU A 5 19.55 0.63 -11.05
C GLU A 5 18.77 0.03 -12.22
N ASP A 6 18.81 -1.29 -12.41
CA ASP A 6 18.09 -2.00 -13.47
C ASP A 6 16.56 -1.85 -13.28
N LEU A 7 16.10 -1.99 -12.02
CA LEU A 7 14.71 -1.73 -11.67
C LEU A 7 14.35 -0.26 -11.88
N HIS A 8 15.22 0.66 -11.49
CA HIS A 8 15.00 2.09 -11.69
C HIS A 8 14.87 2.44 -13.18
N LEU A 9 15.78 1.95 -14.02
CA LEU A 9 15.82 2.18 -15.48
C LEU A 9 14.61 1.58 -16.21
N LYS A 10 14.15 0.39 -15.80
CA LYS A 10 12.99 -0.29 -16.40
C LYS A 10 11.70 0.51 -16.27
N PHE A 11 11.58 1.33 -15.21
CA PHE A 11 10.37 2.09 -14.90
C PHE A 11 10.48 3.61 -15.14
N THR A 12 11.68 4.18 -15.33
CA THR A 12 11.85 5.64 -15.48
C THR A 12 11.79 6.17 -16.91
N TYR A 13 11.97 5.34 -17.95
CA TYR A 13 12.25 5.86 -19.29
C TYR A 13 11.07 5.76 -20.26
N LYS A 14 10.07 6.63 -20.08
CA LYS A 14 9.31 7.21 -21.20
C LYS A 14 8.75 8.58 -20.84
N ARG A 15 9.56 9.60 -21.12
CA ARG A 15 9.24 11.02 -20.98
C ARG A 15 8.24 11.41 -22.08
N TYR A 16 6.97 11.12 -21.86
CA TYR A 16 5.87 11.64 -22.67
C TYR A 16 5.00 12.54 -21.81
N ASN A 17 4.26 13.41 -22.50
CA ASN A 17 3.29 14.38 -21.98
C ASN A 17 2.09 13.64 -21.37
N CYS A 18 2.35 12.84 -20.33
CA CYS A 18 1.43 11.92 -19.71
C CYS A 18 0.80 12.60 -18.49
N ASP A 19 -0.53 12.56 -18.42
CA ASP A 19 -1.23 12.85 -17.18
C ASP A 19 -0.68 11.91 -16.09
N GLY A 20 -0.51 12.40 -14.87
CA GLY A 20 0.27 11.73 -13.82
C GLY A 20 -0.18 10.31 -13.44
N ILE A 21 -1.34 9.85 -13.93
CA ILE A 21 -1.85 8.47 -13.78
C ILE A 21 -1.26 7.53 -14.84
N ASP A 22 -1.02 8.01 -16.06
CA ASP A 22 -0.57 7.19 -17.20
C ASP A 22 0.85 6.66 -17.04
N ILE A 23 1.72 7.40 -16.33
CA ILE A 23 3.09 6.94 -16.03
C ILE A 23 3.11 5.70 -15.13
N TRP A 24 2.13 5.57 -14.23
CA TRP A 24 2.03 4.42 -13.32
C TRP A 24 1.45 3.18 -13.99
N LEU A 25 0.54 3.37 -14.96
CA LEU A 25 0.01 2.27 -15.77
C LEU A 25 1.05 1.72 -16.74
N GLN A 26 2.04 2.53 -17.16
CA GLN A 26 3.21 2.06 -17.92
C GLN A 26 4.20 1.25 -17.07
N ALA A 27 4.06 1.29 -15.74
CA ALA A 27 4.88 0.54 -14.79
C ALA A 27 4.21 -0.78 -14.34
N ILE A 28 3.39 -1.38 -15.22
CA ILE A 28 2.76 -2.68 -14.99
C ILE A 28 3.37 -3.69 -15.96
N ASP A 29 3.91 -4.77 -15.42
CA ASP A 29 4.35 -5.91 -16.22
C ASP A 29 3.13 -6.52 -16.95
N PRO A 30 3.13 -6.57 -18.30
CA PRO A 30 1.97 -7.03 -19.04
C PRO A 30 1.72 -8.53 -18.88
N GLU A 31 2.71 -9.34 -18.53
CA GLU A 31 2.59 -10.79 -18.40
C GLU A 31 2.02 -11.20 -17.04
N THR A 32 2.49 -10.55 -15.96
CA THR A 32 2.07 -10.88 -14.59
C THR A 32 1.02 -9.92 -14.04
N GLY A 33 0.89 -8.73 -14.62
CA GLY A 33 0.12 -7.62 -14.08
C GLY A 33 0.78 -6.94 -12.88
N ASP A 34 2.04 -7.24 -12.60
CA ASP A 34 2.74 -6.68 -11.44
C ASP A 34 3.07 -5.20 -11.65
N SER A 35 2.65 -4.36 -10.71
CA SER A 35 3.17 -2.99 -10.62
C SER A 35 4.57 -2.95 -10.00
N LEU A 36 5.23 -1.79 -10.10
CA LEU A 36 6.48 -1.48 -9.40
C LEU A 36 6.48 -1.93 -7.92
N VAL A 37 5.37 -1.76 -7.19
CA VAL A 37 5.25 -2.19 -5.78
C VAL A 37 5.45 -3.69 -5.63
N HIS A 38 4.85 -4.50 -6.50
CA HIS A 38 4.99 -5.96 -6.46
C HIS A 38 6.44 -6.37 -6.71
N VAL A 39 7.09 -5.72 -7.67
CA VAL A 39 8.49 -6.00 -8.02
C VAL A 39 9.42 -5.65 -6.86
N ILE A 40 9.26 -4.47 -6.24
CA ILE A 40 10.01 -4.06 -5.05
C ILE A 40 9.83 -5.10 -3.93
N VAL A 41 8.59 -5.47 -3.64
CA VAL A 41 8.27 -6.41 -2.57
C VAL A 41 8.89 -7.78 -2.82
N ARG A 42 8.76 -8.35 -4.04
CA ARG A 42 9.38 -9.65 -4.35
C ARG A 42 10.90 -9.62 -4.29
N SER A 43 11.51 -8.47 -4.60
CA SER A 43 12.97 -8.32 -4.48
C SER A 43 13.44 -8.26 -3.02
N GLY A 44 12.55 -7.98 -2.06
CA GLY A 44 12.89 -7.75 -0.66
C GLY A 44 13.70 -6.47 -0.40
N ARG A 45 13.96 -5.65 -1.43
CA ARG A 45 14.74 -4.41 -1.33
C ARG A 45 13.86 -3.27 -0.82
N ILE A 46 13.69 -3.22 0.50
CA ILE A 46 12.87 -2.19 1.18
C ILE A 46 13.22 -0.77 0.71
N ARG A 47 14.50 -0.42 0.57
CA ARG A 47 14.92 0.93 0.15
C ARG A 47 14.45 1.31 -1.26
N ALA A 48 14.15 0.34 -2.11
CA ALA A 48 13.64 0.59 -3.46
C ALA A 48 12.22 1.21 -3.45
N PHE A 49 11.51 1.22 -2.30
CA PHE A 49 10.30 2.04 -2.15
C PHE A 49 10.55 3.52 -2.36
N GLY A 50 11.80 4.01 -2.24
CA GLY A 50 12.17 5.36 -2.66
C GLY A 50 11.86 5.66 -4.13
N ALA A 51 11.80 4.64 -5.00
CA ALA A 51 11.37 4.81 -6.39
C ALA A 51 9.87 5.11 -6.52
N CYS A 52 9.06 4.81 -5.50
CA CYS A 52 7.66 5.21 -5.40
C CYS A 52 7.48 6.67 -4.93
N GLN A 53 8.58 7.41 -4.73
CA GLN A 53 8.51 8.82 -4.39
C GLN A 53 7.97 9.61 -5.59
N LEU A 54 6.74 10.10 -5.45
CA LEU A 54 6.06 10.87 -6.48
C LEU A 54 6.62 12.30 -6.49
N HIS A 55 7.75 12.52 -7.14
CA HIS A 55 8.25 13.87 -7.38
C HIS A 55 7.44 14.54 -8.50
N PRO A 56 7.02 15.81 -8.35
CA PRO A 56 6.39 16.56 -9.41
C PRO A 56 7.41 16.83 -10.51
N THR A 57 7.50 15.93 -11.49
CA THR A 57 8.44 16.08 -12.62
C THR A 57 7.75 16.22 -13.97
N CYS A 58 6.41 16.17 -14.00
CA CYS A 58 5.61 16.45 -15.20
C CYS A 58 5.00 17.85 -15.08
N GLY A 59 5.70 18.87 -15.58
CA GLY A 59 5.18 20.23 -15.79
C GLY A 59 6.01 21.34 -15.14
N ASN A 60 6.23 22.44 -15.87
CA ASN A 60 6.91 23.67 -15.41
C ASN A 60 6.09 24.48 -14.39
N GLY A 61 5.31 23.83 -13.53
CA GLY A 61 4.38 24.49 -12.61
C GLY A 61 4.73 24.27 -11.15
N THR A 62 4.57 25.31 -10.33
CA THR A 62 4.62 25.29 -8.86
C THR A 62 3.49 24.47 -8.21
N ALA A 63 2.78 23.66 -8.98
CA ALA A 63 1.70 22.82 -8.49
C ALA A 63 2.28 21.71 -7.64
N ARG A 64 2.14 21.84 -6.31
CA ARG A 64 2.34 20.75 -5.36
C ARG A 64 1.32 19.65 -5.67
N PHE A 65 1.63 18.76 -6.60
CA PHE A 65 0.92 17.49 -6.73
C PHE A 65 1.10 16.77 -5.39
N GLN A 66 0.01 16.63 -4.64
CA GLN A 66 0.08 15.98 -3.32
C GLN A 66 0.26 14.46 -3.43
N GLY A 67 0.24 13.87 -4.63
CA GLY A 67 0.55 12.46 -4.92
C GLY A 67 -0.35 11.43 -4.23
N GLN A 68 -1.27 11.86 -3.36
CA GLN A 68 -2.04 11.00 -2.47
C GLN A 68 -3.02 10.08 -3.22
N ARG A 69 -3.46 10.49 -4.42
CA ARG A 69 -4.39 9.70 -5.25
C ARG A 69 -3.62 8.69 -6.09
N GLU A 70 -2.57 9.11 -6.76
CA GLU A 70 -1.70 8.29 -7.60
C GLU A 70 -1.03 7.20 -6.74
N ARG A 71 -0.53 7.56 -5.55
CA ARG A 71 -0.02 6.60 -4.57
C ARG A 71 -1.07 5.59 -4.16
N HIS A 72 -2.28 6.06 -3.87
CA HIS A 72 -3.37 5.16 -3.51
C HIS A 72 -3.65 4.17 -4.65
N ILE A 73 -3.76 4.64 -5.90
CA ILE A 73 -3.95 3.79 -7.08
C ILE A 73 -2.80 2.77 -7.21
N LEU A 74 -1.55 3.21 -7.12
CA LEU A 74 -0.37 2.36 -7.29
C LEU A 74 -0.31 1.22 -6.26
N PHE A 75 -0.60 1.52 -4.99
CA PHE A 75 -0.57 0.53 -3.91
C PHE A 75 -1.82 -0.34 -3.86
N MET A 76 -2.98 0.19 -4.29
CA MET A 76 -4.21 -0.58 -4.43
C MET A 76 -4.23 -1.46 -5.67
N HIS A 77 -3.35 -1.20 -6.64
CA HIS A 77 -3.25 -1.99 -7.87
C HIS A 77 -3.12 -3.48 -7.56
N GLN A 78 -3.94 -4.29 -8.22
CA GLN A 78 -3.94 -5.73 -8.09
C GLN A 78 -3.38 -6.36 -9.37
N ASN A 79 -2.43 -7.28 -9.21
CA ASN A 79 -1.87 -8.03 -10.33
C ASN A 79 -2.87 -9.08 -10.89
N ARG A 80 -2.42 -9.92 -11.82
CA ARG A 80 -3.29 -10.97 -12.40
C ARG A 80 -3.74 -12.04 -11.40
N GLU A 81 -3.08 -12.18 -10.26
CA GLU A 81 -3.55 -13.06 -9.17
C GLU A 81 -4.55 -12.36 -8.24
N GLY A 82 -4.79 -11.05 -8.47
CA GLY A 82 -5.58 -10.19 -7.59
C GLY A 82 -4.79 -9.70 -6.38
N ASP A 83 -3.49 -9.98 -6.29
CA ASP A 83 -2.68 -9.53 -5.18
C ASP A 83 -2.32 -8.07 -5.36
N ASN A 84 -2.35 -7.32 -4.27
CA ASN A 84 -1.64 -6.05 -4.17
C ASN A 84 -0.26 -6.27 -3.50
N GLY A 85 0.54 -5.21 -3.39
CA GLY A 85 1.86 -5.27 -2.76
C GLY A 85 1.87 -5.84 -1.33
N LEU A 86 0.79 -5.63 -0.56
CA LEU A 86 0.70 -6.12 0.82
C LEU A 86 0.45 -7.63 0.88
N HIS A 87 -0.31 -8.19 -0.05
CA HIS A 87 -0.48 -9.64 -0.19
C HIS A 87 0.87 -10.31 -0.48
N VAL A 88 1.60 -9.77 -1.45
CA VAL A 88 2.93 -10.29 -1.80
C VAL A 88 3.87 -10.20 -0.60
N ALA A 89 3.86 -9.10 0.15
CA ALA A 89 4.71 -8.93 1.33
C ALA A 89 4.35 -9.92 2.43
N ALA A 90 3.06 -10.14 2.66
CA ALA A 90 2.56 -11.09 3.65
C ALA A 90 3.03 -12.53 3.40
N ARG A 91 3.14 -12.95 2.14
CA ARG A 91 3.68 -14.28 1.77
C ARG A 91 5.16 -14.46 2.08
N THR A 92 5.92 -13.37 2.18
CA THR A 92 7.36 -13.46 2.49
C THR A 92 7.63 -13.72 3.97
N GLY A 93 6.67 -13.42 4.84
CA GLY A 93 6.79 -13.59 6.28
C GLY A 93 7.65 -12.56 7.01
N GLY A 94 8.22 -11.57 6.32
CA GLY A 94 9.10 -10.57 6.92
C GLY A 94 8.36 -9.33 7.44
N LEU A 95 8.24 -9.17 8.77
CA LEU A 95 7.67 -7.97 9.39
C LEU A 95 8.29 -6.64 8.89
N PRO A 96 9.62 -6.51 8.70
CA PRO A 96 10.20 -5.27 8.20
C PRO A 96 9.66 -4.87 6.82
N LEU A 97 9.52 -5.83 5.90
CA LEU A 97 9.00 -5.56 4.58
C LEU A 97 7.52 -5.16 4.62
N VAL A 98 6.72 -5.84 5.45
CA VAL A 98 5.30 -5.50 5.64
C VAL A 98 5.13 -4.08 6.21
N ARG A 99 5.96 -3.70 7.20
CA ARG A 99 5.97 -2.35 7.76
C ARG A 99 6.37 -1.31 6.72
N ALA A 100 7.42 -1.59 5.95
CA ALA A 100 7.87 -0.71 4.87
C ALA A 100 6.76 -0.48 3.83
N VAL A 101 6.01 -1.51 3.44
CA VAL A 101 4.86 -1.37 2.52
C VAL A 101 3.78 -0.46 3.11
N LEU A 102 3.40 -0.67 4.37
CA LEU A 102 2.39 0.15 5.07
C LEU A 102 2.84 1.62 5.20
N ARG A 103 4.13 1.85 5.44
CA ARG A 103 4.74 3.18 5.56
C ARG A 103 4.84 3.88 4.20
N ALA A 104 5.30 3.17 3.17
CA ALA A 104 5.33 3.68 1.81
C ALA A 104 3.92 4.01 1.29
N PHE A 105 2.89 3.24 1.67
CA PHE A 105 1.50 3.56 1.34
C PHE A 105 1.04 4.94 1.84
N VAL A 106 1.56 5.39 2.99
CA VAL A 106 1.26 6.71 3.56
C VAL A 106 2.30 7.79 3.21
N GLY A 107 3.26 7.48 2.33
CA GLY A 107 4.28 8.42 1.84
C GLY A 107 5.60 8.42 2.60
N ARG A 108 5.85 7.44 3.47
CA ARG A 108 7.16 7.20 4.12
C ARG A 108 8.00 6.21 3.31
N ASP A 109 8.36 6.61 2.09
CA ASP A 109 8.94 5.73 1.06
C ASP A 109 10.38 5.27 1.32
N THR A 110 11.13 6.01 2.13
CA THR A 110 12.56 5.75 2.39
C THR A 110 12.81 5.04 3.71
N ASP A 111 11.74 4.52 4.32
CA ASP A 111 11.79 3.85 5.61
C ASP A 111 12.39 2.44 5.48
N ASP A 112 13.11 1.98 6.51
CA ASP A 112 13.83 0.71 6.50
C ASP A 112 13.02 -0.48 7.06
N GLY A 113 11.76 -0.23 7.47
CA GLY A 113 10.89 -1.24 8.05
C GLY A 113 11.19 -1.56 9.52
N ALA A 114 12.06 -0.79 10.20
CA ALA A 114 12.38 -1.00 11.61
C ALA A 114 11.13 -0.94 12.49
N ASN A 115 11.09 -1.72 13.57
CA ASN A 115 9.98 -1.66 14.50
C ASN A 115 9.96 -0.31 15.23
N ASP A 116 8.88 0.45 15.04
CA ASP A 116 8.57 1.65 15.80
C ASP A 116 7.41 1.31 16.75
N PRO A 117 7.67 1.12 18.06
CA PRO A 117 6.65 0.70 19.02
C PRO A 117 5.47 1.67 19.04
N GLY A 118 4.25 1.15 18.92
CA GLY A 118 3.02 1.94 19.00
C GLY A 118 2.63 2.69 17.72
N GLU A 119 3.44 2.69 16.66
CA GLU A 119 3.11 3.41 15.41
C GLU A 119 1.77 2.98 14.79
N PHE A 120 1.44 1.69 14.90
CA PHE A 120 0.22 1.10 14.35
C PHE A 120 -0.85 0.84 15.41
N ASP A 121 -0.62 1.28 16.65
CA ASP A 121 -1.64 1.22 17.68
C ASP A 121 -2.75 2.22 17.36
N ARG A 122 -3.91 2.01 17.99
CA ARG A 122 -5.04 2.91 17.83
C ARG A 122 -4.65 4.30 18.34
N ASN A 123 -4.78 5.30 17.47
CA ASN A 123 -4.67 6.69 17.87
C ASN A 123 -6.03 7.15 18.41
N ASP A 124 -6.20 7.11 19.73
CA ASP A 124 -7.37 7.70 20.40
C ASP A 124 -7.27 9.23 20.33
N LEU A 125 -7.79 9.79 19.23
CA LEU A 125 -7.79 11.24 19.04
C LEU A 125 -8.86 11.88 19.94
N PRO A 126 -8.51 12.84 20.82
CA PRO A 126 -9.49 13.50 21.67
C PRO A 126 -10.59 14.17 20.83
N GLY A 127 -11.85 13.75 21.05
CA GLY A 127 -13.00 14.25 20.29
C GLY A 127 -13.35 13.45 19.04
N ASP A 128 -12.71 12.29 18.81
CA ASP A 128 -13.10 11.33 17.78
C ASP A 128 -14.44 10.67 18.14
N LYS A 129 -15.55 11.31 17.76
CA LYS A 129 -16.93 10.81 17.93
C LYS A 129 -17.25 9.68 16.95
N GLY A 130 -16.37 8.70 16.79
CA GLY A 130 -16.49 7.65 15.79
C GLY A 130 -16.38 8.15 14.33
N ARG A 131 -15.70 9.28 14.10
CA ARG A 131 -15.57 9.85 12.75
C ARG A 131 -14.41 9.17 12.04
N MET A 132 -14.70 8.42 10.99
CA MET A 132 -13.66 7.90 10.12
C MET A 132 -12.92 9.04 9.39
N PHE A 133 -11.60 9.04 9.44
CA PHE A 133 -10.74 9.91 8.65
C PHE A 133 -10.44 9.30 7.27
N SER A 134 -10.05 10.14 6.31
CA SER A 134 -9.75 9.69 4.95
C SER A 134 -8.59 8.68 4.89
N TRP A 135 -7.58 8.83 5.75
CA TRP A 135 -6.45 7.92 5.84
C TRP A 135 -6.83 6.57 6.47
N GLN A 136 -7.75 6.55 7.45
CA GLN A 136 -8.31 5.32 8.01
C GLN A 136 -9.07 4.54 6.94
N ALA A 137 -9.95 5.23 6.20
CA ALA A 137 -10.71 4.62 5.10
C ALA A 137 -9.77 4.01 4.04
N LYS A 138 -8.74 4.74 3.60
CA LYS A 138 -7.75 4.24 2.64
C LYS A 138 -7.01 3.00 3.16
N ARG A 139 -6.60 3.01 4.43
CA ARG A 139 -5.86 1.90 5.05
C ARG A 139 -6.74 0.66 5.18
N ILE A 140 -7.99 0.82 5.62
CA ILE A 140 -8.97 -0.28 5.68
C ILE A 140 -9.14 -0.91 4.30
N LEU A 141 -9.38 -0.10 3.26
CA LEU A 141 -9.52 -0.61 1.88
C LEU A 141 -8.27 -1.34 1.40
N PHE A 142 -7.08 -0.82 1.71
CA PHE A 142 -5.81 -1.44 1.31
C PHE A 142 -5.58 -2.79 1.95
N MET A 143 -5.88 -2.90 3.24
CA MET A 143 -5.66 -4.11 4.03
C MET A 143 -6.72 -5.19 3.78
N GLU A 144 -7.96 -4.77 3.51
CA GLU A 144 -9.07 -5.68 3.24
C GLU A 144 -9.30 -5.97 1.77
N ALA A 145 -8.46 -5.43 0.89
CA ALA A 145 -8.41 -5.88 -0.50
C ALA A 145 -8.26 -7.41 -0.51
N ARG A 146 -9.04 -8.06 -1.38
CA ARG A 146 -9.03 -9.51 -1.54
C ARG A 146 -8.48 -9.87 -2.90
N ASN A 147 -7.60 -10.85 -2.94
CA ASN A 147 -7.13 -11.41 -4.20
C ASN A 147 -8.15 -12.34 -4.86
N ARG A 148 -7.79 -12.95 -6.00
CA ARG A 148 -8.70 -13.85 -6.73
C ARG A 148 -9.08 -15.10 -5.96
N ALA A 149 -8.28 -15.50 -4.97
CA ALA A 149 -8.62 -16.59 -4.06
C ALA A 149 -9.51 -16.14 -2.89
N GLY A 150 -9.95 -14.87 -2.86
CA GLY A 150 -10.78 -14.31 -1.81
C GLY A 150 -10.03 -14.01 -0.51
N ARG A 151 -8.70 -14.10 -0.50
CA ARG A 151 -7.86 -13.91 0.70
C ARG A 151 -7.39 -12.47 0.81
N THR A 152 -7.40 -11.93 2.02
CA THR A 152 -6.70 -10.69 2.38
C THR A 152 -5.21 -10.93 2.56
N ALA A 153 -4.41 -9.87 2.74
CA ALA A 153 -3.00 -10.02 3.07
C ALA A 153 -2.77 -10.80 4.39
N ALA A 154 -3.63 -10.61 5.40
CA ALA A 154 -3.54 -11.39 6.66
C ALA A 154 -3.84 -12.87 6.41
N ASP A 155 -4.83 -13.17 5.56
CA ASP A 155 -5.17 -14.55 5.17
C ASP A 155 -4.03 -15.21 4.37
N GLU A 156 -3.37 -14.46 3.48
CA GLU A 156 -2.16 -14.92 2.77
C GLU A 156 -1.02 -15.25 3.74
N ALA A 157 -0.73 -14.37 4.70
CA ALA A 157 0.27 -14.66 5.74
C ALA A 157 -0.05 -15.96 6.49
N ARG A 158 -1.32 -16.17 6.88
CA ARG A 158 -1.75 -17.42 7.52
C ARG A 158 -1.60 -18.64 6.64
N HIS A 159 -2.01 -18.53 5.37
CA HIS A 159 -1.95 -19.61 4.41
C HIS A 159 -0.51 -20.11 4.22
N HIS A 160 0.46 -19.19 4.29
CA HIS A 160 1.89 -19.48 4.21
C HIS A 160 2.57 -19.77 5.56
N GLY A 161 1.81 -19.86 6.67
CA GLY A 161 2.32 -20.22 8.00
C GLY A 161 2.96 -19.06 8.78
N HIS A 162 2.87 -17.82 8.28
CA HIS A 162 3.44 -16.62 8.91
C HIS A 162 2.49 -16.00 9.93
N ARG A 163 2.25 -16.72 11.04
CA ARG A 163 1.29 -16.32 12.09
C ARG A 163 1.58 -14.94 12.70
N GLU A 164 2.85 -14.60 12.88
CA GLU A 164 3.26 -13.30 13.42
C GLU A 164 2.87 -12.15 12.49
N VAL A 165 3.13 -12.28 11.19
CA VAL A 165 2.73 -11.28 10.19
C VAL A 165 1.21 -11.17 10.10
N ALA A 166 0.49 -12.29 10.13
CA ALA A 166 -0.97 -12.28 10.14
C ALA A 166 -1.51 -11.51 11.35
N GLY A 167 -1.04 -11.82 12.56
CA GLY A 167 -1.45 -11.14 13.78
C GLY A 167 -1.11 -9.64 13.77
N PHE A 168 0.06 -9.28 13.24
CA PHE A 168 0.43 -7.88 13.06
C PHE A 168 -0.51 -7.13 12.10
N LEU A 169 -0.83 -7.72 10.95
CA LEU A 169 -1.76 -7.11 9.98
C LEU A 169 -3.16 -6.96 10.57
N GLU A 170 -3.63 -7.92 11.36
CA GLU A 170 -4.92 -7.80 12.05
C GLU A 170 -4.91 -6.71 13.11
N HIS A 171 -3.84 -6.61 13.89
CA HIS A 171 -3.66 -5.53 14.86
C HIS A 171 -3.70 -4.15 14.20
N VAL A 172 -2.97 -3.98 13.08
CA VAL A 172 -2.96 -2.73 12.32
C VAL A 172 -4.36 -2.41 11.77
N LEU A 173 -5.09 -3.42 11.27
CA LEU A 173 -6.44 -3.24 10.76
C LEU A 173 -7.40 -2.83 11.87
N ASP A 174 -7.32 -3.49 13.03
CA ASP A 174 -8.15 -3.20 14.21
C ASP A 174 -7.87 -1.82 14.80
N GLY A 175 -6.61 -1.38 14.75
CA GLY A 175 -6.19 -0.01 15.09
C GLY A 175 -6.63 1.04 14.06
N SER A 176 -7.04 0.62 12.86
CA SER A 176 -7.50 1.54 11.79
C SER A 176 -8.98 1.91 11.91
N TYR A 177 -9.78 1.10 12.61
CA TYR A 177 -11.19 1.41 12.90
C TYR A 177 -11.30 2.43 14.06
N PRO A 178 -12.31 3.32 14.03
CA PRO A 178 -12.59 4.22 15.16
C PRO A 178 -12.84 3.46 16.47
N SER A 179 -12.54 4.09 17.62
CA SER A 179 -12.68 3.48 18.95
C SER A 179 -14.10 2.99 19.25
N ASP A 180 -15.10 3.75 18.79
CA ASP A 180 -16.53 3.50 19.05
C ASP A 180 -17.19 2.71 17.91
N CYS A 181 -16.40 2.02 17.08
CA CYS A 181 -16.88 1.25 15.94
C CYS A 181 -17.63 -0.01 16.40
N GLY A 182 -18.95 0.10 16.57
CA GLY A 182 -19.83 -1.03 16.90
C GLY A 182 -20.06 -2.03 15.76
N ASP A 183 -19.92 -1.58 14.51
CA ASP A 183 -20.04 -2.43 13.32
C ASP A 183 -18.95 -2.14 12.29
N ARG A 184 -18.03 -3.11 12.12
CA ARG A 184 -16.94 -3.03 11.14
C ARG A 184 -17.47 -3.05 9.71
N GLU A 185 -18.57 -3.75 9.42
CA GLU A 185 -19.11 -3.84 8.06
C GLU A 185 -19.67 -2.50 7.58
N SER A 186 -20.43 -1.79 8.41
CA SER A 186 -20.85 -0.42 8.13
C SER A 186 -19.67 0.52 7.87
N MET A 187 -18.56 0.37 8.61
CA MET A 187 -17.36 1.19 8.38
C MET A 187 -16.66 0.85 7.06
N ARG A 188 -16.64 -0.43 6.65
CA ARG A 188 -16.13 -0.83 5.33
C ARG A 188 -16.95 -0.22 4.21
N GLN A 189 -18.27 -0.27 4.33
CA GLN A 189 -19.18 0.35 3.36
C GLN A 189 -18.97 1.87 3.30
N LEU A 190 -18.79 2.51 4.46
CA LEU A 190 -18.46 3.94 4.52
C LEU A 190 -17.08 4.25 3.89
N ALA A 191 -16.11 3.35 4.02
CA ALA A 191 -14.78 3.52 3.43
C ALA A 191 -14.86 3.45 1.90
N ARG A 192 -15.62 2.49 1.37
CA ARG A 192 -15.92 2.35 -0.07
C ARG A 192 -16.66 3.56 -0.63
N SER A 193 -17.74 3.99 0.03
CA SER A 193 -18.58 5.11 -0.43
C SER A 193 -17.83 6.44 -0.50
N ARG A 194 -16.85 6.66 0.39
CA ARG A 194 -16.01 7.87 0.38
C ARG A 194 -14.96 7.92 -0.72
N TRP A 195 -14.56 6.77 -1.27
CA TRP A 195 -13.47 6.68 -2.24
C TRP A 195 -13.92 6.20 -3.63
N GLY A 196 -15.22 5.97 -3.84
CA GLY A 196 -15.80 5.75 -5.16
C GLY A 196 -15.48 4.37 -5.74
N LEU A 197 -15.71 3.32 -4.94
CA LEU A 197 -15.89 1.94 -5.40
C LEU A 197 -17.33 1.50 -5.14
#